data_AF-A0AAJ1EF65-F1
#
_entry.id   AF-A0AAJ1EF65-F1
#
_cell.length_a   1.000
_cell.length_b   1.000
_cell.length_c   1.000
_cell.angle_alpha   90.00
_cell.angle_beta   90.00
_cell.angle_gamma   90.00
#
_symmetry.space_group_name_H-M   'P 1'
#
loop_
_entity.id
_entity.type
_entity.pdbx_description
1 polymer ?
#
loop_
_entity_poly.entity_id
_entity_poly.type
_entity_poly.pdbx_seq_one_letter_code
_entity_poly.pdbx_strand_id
1 'polypeptide(L)'
;MTEDEQDQAMNELLAMVGHYVIVFQWIESKVEECLLLWWGHENWARSKDRLSNMTNNQKIDALWIESRENPANERGRSHPDWVAQFEKLVERLHLERKRRNTLLHSHYLFDFMKIGLPIVQVDPKAGNLDMGKEAQDDIRRELGQLGLDISFAYTQVVHDYMASSSA
;
A
#
# COMPACT_ATOMS: atom_id res chain seq x y z
N MET A 1 -20.00 23.68 -16.16
CA MET A 1 -19.96 22.30 -16.63
C MET A 1 -21.35 21.86 -17.03
N THR A 2 -21.47 21.06 -18.09
CA THR A 2 -22.71 20.34 -18.42
C THR A 2 -22.98 19.23 -17.40
N GLU A 3 -24.18 18.66 -17.43
CA GLU A 3 -24.54 17.49 -16.61
C GLU A 3 -23.66 16.28 -16.98
N ASP A 4 -23.45 16.05 -18.28
CA ASP A 4 -22.56 14.99 -18.79
C ASP A 4 -21.12 15.11 -18.27
N GLU A 5 -20.57 16.34 -18.20
CA GLU A 5 -19.23 16.58 -17.66
C GLU A 5 -19.13 16.28 -16.16
N GLN A 6 -20.22 16.52 -15.40
CA GLN A 6 -20.29 16.21 -13.97
C GLN A 6 -20.34 14.70 -13.75
N ASP A 7 -21.18 14.00 -14.52
CA ASP A 7 -21.29 12.54 -14.46
C ASP A 7 -19.98 11.87 -14.85
N GLN A 8 -19.30 12.38 -15.87
CA GLN A 8 -17.97 11.90 -16.24
C GLN A 8 -16.97 12.04 -15.10
N ALA A 9 -16.87 13.23 -14.49
CA ALA A 9 -15.93 13.47 -13.40
C ALA A 9 -16.23 12.61 -12.16
N MET A 10 -17.51 12.40 -11.83
CA MET A 10 -17.93 11.49 -10.76
C MET A 10 -17.51 10.05 -11.06
N ASN A 11 -17.78 9.56 -12.28
CA ASN A 11 -17.40 8.21 -12.70
C ASN A 11 -15.88 8.02 -12.69
N GLU A 12 -15.11 9.02 -13.11
CA GLU A 12 -13.65 9.00 -13.07
C GLU A 12 -13.11 8.89 -11.64
N LEU A 13 -13.68 9.64 -10.68
CA LEU A 13 -13.31 9.53 -9.27
C LEU A 13 -13.63 8.14 -8.70
N LEU A 14 -14.84 7.63 -8.96
CA LEU A 14 -15.25 6.31 -8.48
C LEU A 14 -14.37 5.20 -9.08
N ALA A 15 -14.02 5.31 -10.37
CA ALA A 15 -13.09 4.40 -11.02
C ALA A 15 -11.68 4.49 -10.42
N MET A 16 -11.19 5.71 -10.11
CA MET A 16 -9.92 5.90 -9.41
C MET A 16 -9.92 5.18 -8.07
N VAL A 17 -10.95 5.39 -7.24
CA VAL A 17 -11.08 4.73 -5.93
C VAL A 17 -11.14 3.21 -6.09
N GLY A 18 -11.88 2.69 -7.08
CA GLY A 18 -11.93 1.27 -7.38
C GLY A 18 -10.55 0.69 -7.74
N HIS A 19 -9.83 1.32 -8.66
CA HIS A 19 -8.47 0.92 -9.02
C HIS A 19 -7.50 0.99 -7.83
N TYR A 20 -7.62 2.05 -7.04
CA TYR A 20 -6.82 2.25 -5.83
C TYR A 20 -6.96 1.06 -4.86
N VAL A 21 -8.20 0.64 -4.59
CA VAL A 21 -8.47 -0.49 -3.67
C VAL A 21 -7.85 -1.79 -4.18
N ILE A 22 -7.97 -2.07 -5.49
CA ILE A 22 -7.42 -3.27 -6.11
C ILE A 22 -5.89 -3.29 -5.97
N VAL A 23 -5.23 -2.19 -6.31
CA VAL A 23 -3.76 -2.11 -6.24
C VAL A 23 -3.28 -2.15 -4.79
N PHE A 24 -3.95 -1.47 -3.87
CA PHE A 24 -3.62 -1.54 -2.44
C PHE A 24 -3.74 -2.97 -1.90
N GLN A 25 -4.80 -3.70 -2.27
CA GLN A 25 -4.95 -5.11 -1.87
C GLN A 25 -3.83 -5.99 -2.42
N TRP A 26 -3.39 -5.73 -3.65
CA TRP A 26 -2.25 -6.42 -4.24
C TRP A 26 -0.94 -6.10 -3.50
N ILE A 27 -0.72 -4.84 -3.10
CA ILE A 27 0.44 -4.45 -2.27
C ILE A 27 0.39 -5.19 -0.92
N GLU A 28 -0.77 -5.26 -0.27
CA GLU A 28 -0.94 -6.02 0.98
C GLU A 28 -0.59 -7.51 0.77
N SER A 29 -1.04 -8.13 -0.32
CA SER A 29 -0.67 -9.52 -0.62
C SER A 29 0.85 -9.67 -0.81
N LYS A 30 1.56 -8.69 -1.36
CA LYS A 30 3.02 -8.72 -1.45
C LYS A 30 3.72 -8.63 -0.10
N VAL A 31 3.18 -7.85 0.83
CA VAL A 31 3.64 -7.84 2.23
C VAL A 31 3.48 -9.22 2.86
N GLU A 32 2.32 -9.86 2.66
CA GLU A 32 2.05 -11.21 3.16
C GLU A 32 3.00 -12.25 2.57
N GLU A 33 3.27 -12.20 1.26
CA GLU A 33 4.21 -13.10 0.60
C GLU A 33 5.63 -12.99 1.20
N CYS A 34 6.10 -11.78 1.51
CA CYS A 34 7.39 -11.58 2.19
C CYS A 34 7.41 -12.28 3.56
N LEU A 35 6.36 -12.09 4.37
CA LEU A 35 6.23 -12.71 5.68
C LEU A 35 6.20 -14.24 5.60
N LEU A 36 5.47 -14.79 4.63
CA LEU A 36 5.37 -16.24 4.42
C LEU A 36 6.73 -16.85 4.07
N LEU A 37 7.55 -16.17 3.27
CA LEU A 37 8.90 -16.63 2.93
C LEU A 37 9.81 -16.63 4.16
N TRP A 38 9.78 -15.57 4.96
CA TRP A 38 10.58 -15.48 6.19
C TRP A 38 10.14 -16.44 7.29
N TRP A 39 8.87 -16.81 7.36
CA TRP A 39 8.36 -17.79 8.33
C TRP A 39 8.54 -19.25 7.92
N GLY A 40 9.05 -19.49 6.70
CA GLY A 40 9.36 -20.82 6.20
C GLY A 40 8.14 -21.60 5.67
N HIS A 41 8.37 -22.35 4.59
CA HIS A 41 7.33 -23.15 3.92
C HIS A 41 6.80 -24.29 4.80
N GLU A 42 7.62 -24.80 5.71
CA GLU A 42 7.27 -25.86 6.65
C GLU A 42 6.15 -25.45 7.62
N ASN A 43 5.95 -24.15 7.83
CA ASN A 43 4.93 -23.60 8.72
C ASN A 43 3.68 -23.08 7.98
N TRP A 44 3.54 -23.35 6.67
CA TRP A 44 2.58 -22.67 5.78
C TRP A 44 1.16 -22.54 6.32
N ALA A 45 0.56 -23.63 6.82
CA ALA A 45 -0.81 -23.62 7.34
C ALA A 45 -0.95 -22.70 8.57
N ARG A 46 0.00 -22.79 9.50
CA ARG A 46 0.04 -21.95 10.71
C ARG A 46 0.32 -20.48 10.35
N SER A 47 1.20 -20.25 9.39
CA SER A 47 1.54 -18.91 8.90
C SER A 47 0.34 -18.23 8.23
N LYS A 48 -0.43 -18.95 7.40
CA LYS A 48 -1.66 -18.42 6.82
C LYS A 48 -2.75 -18.11 7.85
N ASP A 49 -2.92 -18.99 8.83
CA ASP A 49 -3.84 -18.74 9.95
C ASP A 49 -3.40 -17.53 10.79
N ARG A 50 -2.09 -17.36 11.00
CA ARG A 50 -1.56 -16.15 11.64
C ARG A 50 -1.90 -14.90 10.82
N LEU A 51 -1.70 -14.89 9.50
CA LEU A 51 -1.98 -13.73 8.64
C LEU A 51 -3.46 -13.36 8.60
N SER A 52 -4.36 -14.35 8.56
CA SER A 52 -5.81 -14.09 8.49
C SER A 52 -6.34 -13.39 9.74
N ASN A 53 -5.66 -13.56 10.87
CA ASN A 53 -5.98 -12.92 12.15
C ASN A 53 -5.24 -11.57 12.36
N MET A 54 -4.42 -11.13 11.41
CA MET A 54 -3.68 -9.87 11.50
C MET A 54 -4.38 -8.75 10.75
N THR A 55 -4.44 -7.57 11.38
CA THR A 55 -4.78 -6.32 10.70
C THR A 55 -3.66 -5.90 9.76
N ASN A 56 -3.97 -5.07 8.77
CA ASN A 56 -2.97 -4.51 7.85
C ASN A 56 -1.82 -3.78 8.60
N ASN A 57 -2.12 -3.09 9.71
CA ASN A 57 -1.08 -2.46 10.52
C ASN A 57 -0.12 -3.50 11.11
N GLN A 58 -0.66 -4.57 11.70
CA GLN A 58 0.15 -5.66 12.27
C GLN A 58 0.99 -6.37 11.22
N LYS A 59 0.50 -6.49 9.97
CA LYS A 59 1.27 -7.08 8.86
C LYS A 59 2.47 -6.20 8.50
N ILE A 60 2.27 -4.89 8.39
CA ILE A 60 3.36 -3.95 8.10
C ILE A 60 4.37 -3.90 9.27
N ASP A 61 3.88 -3.89 10.52
CA ASP A 61 4.75 -3.96 11.71
C ASP A 61 5.59 -5.26 11.71
N ALA A 62 4.96 -6.40 11.42
CA ALA A 62 5.65 -7.67 11.31
C ALA A 62 6.68 -7.67 10.18
N LEU A 63 6.36 -7.05 9.03
CA LEU A 63 7.29 -6.94 7.90
C LEU A 63 8.60 -6.26 8.32
N TRP A 64 8.50 -5.22 9.15
CA TRP A 64 9.66 -4.51 9.69
C TRP A 64 10.45 -5.32 10.71
N ILE A 65 9.75 -6.02 11.60
CA ILE A 65 10.39 -6.88 12.62
C ILE A 65 11.17 -8.00 11.92
N GLU A 66 10.53 -8.72 10.99
CA GLU A 66 11.14 -9.84 10.30
C GLU A 66 12.34 -9.39 9.44
N SER A 67 12.25 -8.25 8.75
CA SER A 67 13.40 -7.76 7.98
C SER A 67 14.64 -7.52 8.87
N ARG A 68 14.42 -7.06 10.11
CA ARG A 68 15.51 -6.75 11.05
C ARG A 68 16.03 -7.94 11.83
N GLU A 69 15.16 -8.89 12.17
CA GLU A 69 15.47 -9.90 13.17
C GLU A 69 15.54 -11.31 12.57
N ASN A 70 14.91 -11.56 11.42
CA ASN A 70 14.84 -12.91 10.88
C ASN A 70 16.21 -13.37 10.34
N PRO A 71 16.77 -14.51 10.79
CA PRO A 71 18.05 -15.01 10.30
C PRO A 71 18.09 -15.20 8.78
N ALA A 72 16.97 -15.56 8.15
CA ALA A 72 16.89 -15.74 6.69
C ALA A 72 17.18 -14.44 5.92
N ASN A 73 17.05 -13.27 6.54
CA ASN A 73 17.33 -11.95 5.94
C ASN A 73 18.75 -11.43 6.21
N GLU A 74 19.69 -12.27 6.69
CA GLU A 74 21.05 -11.83 7.04
C GLU A 74 21.78 -11.19 5.85
N ARG A 75 21.63 -11.75 4.65
CA ARG A 75 22.19 -11.18 3.42
C ARG A 75 21.60 -9.80 3.12
N GLY A 76 20.29 -9.61 3.25
CA GLY A 76 19.66 -8.31 3.09
C GLY A 76 20.21 -7.28 4.07
N ARG A 77 20.40 -7.69 5.34
CA ARG A 77 20.91 -6.81 6.41
C ARG A 77 22.38 -6.44 6.29
N SER A 78 23.18 -7.21 5.56
CA SER A 78 24.59 -6.86 5.34
C SER A 78 24.78 -5.68 4.38
N HIS A 79 23.71 -5.21 3.73
CA HIS A 79 23.71 -4.07 2.81
C HIS A 79 22.97 -2.87 3.42
N PRO A 80 23.68 -1.85 3.96
CA PRO A 80 23.05 -0.71 4.65
C PRO A 80 22.05 0.07 3.79
N ASP A 81 22.33 0.22 2.50
CA ASP A 81 21.43 0.93 1.57
C ASP A 81 20.08 0.23 1.43
N TRP A 82 20.07 -1.11 1.47
CA TRP A 82 18.84 -1.89 1.39
C TRP A 82 18.03 -1.79 2.68
N VAL A 83 18.70 -1.81 3.83
CA VAL A 83 18.02 -1.58 5.12
C VAL A 83 17.34 -0.21 5.14
N ALA A 84 18.03 0.84 4.68
CA ALA A 84 17.47 2.19 4.61
C ALA A 84 16.31 2.29 3.59
N GLN A 85 16.39 1.60 2.45
CA GLN A 85 15.29 1.54 1.49
C GLN A 85 14.07 0.80 2.06
N PHE A 86 14.31 -0.30 2.78
CA PHE A 86 13.25 -1.09 3.41
C PHE A 86 12.55 -0.32 4.53
N GLU A 87 13.30 0.42 5.36
CA GLU A 87 12.74 1.31 6.37
C GLU A 87 11.79 2.35 5.75
N LYS A 88 12.26 3.05 4.70
CA LYS A 88 11.43 4.00 3.95
C LYS A 88 10.19 3.34 3.32
N LEU A 89 10.32 2.12 2.82
CA LEU A 89 9.18 1.35 2.29
C LEU A 89 8.14 1.09 3.40
N VAL A 90 8.57 0.63 4.58
CA VAL A 90 7.67 0.39 5.72
C VAL A 90 6.96 1.68 6.15
N GLU A 91 7.68 2.79 6.25
CA GLU A 91 7.08 4.10 6.55
C GLU A 91 6.01 4.47 5.52
N ARG A 92 6.31 4.30 4.22
CA ARG A 92 5.37 4.57 3.14
C ARG A 92 4.16 3.64 3.17
N LEU A 93 4.32 2.35 3.50
CA LEU A 93 3.20 1.43 3.66
C LEU A 93 2.26 1.88 4.80
N HIS A 94 2.80 2.35 5.93
CA HIS A 94 1.97 2.89 7.02
C HIS A 94 1.25 4.19 6.62
N LEU A 95 1.90 5.07 5.87
CA LEU A 95 1.26 6.27 5.34
C LEU A 95 0.14 5.91 4.36
N GLU A 96 0.39 4.97 3.47
CA GLU A 96 -0.60 4.54 2.48
C GLU A 96 -1.79 3.84 3.14
N ARG A 97 -1.57 3.04 4.20
CA ARG A 97 -2.66 2.49 5.02
C ARG A 97 -3.57 3.58 5.58
N LYS A 98 -2.98 4.67 6.09
CA LYS A 98 -3.75 5.81 6.61
C LYS A 98 -4.52 6.49 5.48
N ARG A 99 -3.87 6.75 4.34
CA ARG A 99 -4.50 7.34 3.15
C ARG A 99 -5.65 6.50 2.65
N ARG A 100 -5.50 5.18 2.54
CA ARG A 100 -6.56 4.23 2.15
C ARG A 100 -7.78 4.39 3.04
N ASN A 101 -7.59 4.47 4.36
CA ASN A 101 -8.70 4.65 5.29
C ASN A 101 -9.38 6.01 5.10
N THR A 102 -8.61 7.08 4.90
CA THR A 102 -9.16 8.40 4.57
C THR A 102 -9.96 8.35 3.27
N LEU A 103 -9.40 7.82 2.17
CA LEU A 103 -10.07 7.70 0.88
C LEU A 103 -11.39 6.91 0.95
N LEU A 104 -11.44 5.81 1.69
CA LEU A 104 -12.63 4.96 1.71
C LEU A 104 -13.69 5.37 2.74
N HIS A 105 -13.34 6.23 3.70
CA HIS A 105 -14.25 6.61 4.78
C HIS A 105 -14.57 8.11 4.81
N SER A 106 -14.06 8.89 3.86
CA SER A 106 -14.44 10.29 3.68
C SER A 106 -15.78 10.45 2.95
N HIS A 107 -16.39 11.62 3.14
CA HIS A 107 -17.51 12.07 2.32
C HIS A 107 -16.97 12.85 1.12
N TYR A 108 -17.63 12.72 -0.03
CA TYR A 108 -17.26 13.43 -1.25
C TYR A 108 -18.38 14.40 -1.65
N LEU A 109 -18.02 15.67 -1.85
CA LEU A 109 -18.95 16.73 -2.24
C LEU A 109 -18.79 17.03 -3.73
N PHE A 110 -19.75 16.54 -4.51
CA PHE A 110 -19.81 16.71 -5.96
C PHE A 110 -20.46 18.03 -6.40
N ASP A 111 -21.27 18.65 -5.53
CA ASP A 111 -22.02 19.88 -5.85
C ASP A 111 -21.12 21.08 -6.20
N PHE A 112 -19.88 21.08 -5.74
CA PHE A 112 -18.88 22.10 -6.09
C PHE A 112 -18.60 22.17 -7.61
N MET A 113 -18.78 21.06 -8.33
CA MET A 113 -18.64 21.04 -9.79
C MET A 113 -19.65 21.95 -10.50
N LYS A 114 -20.83 22.18 -9.92
CA LYS A 114 -21.86 23.07 -10.48
C LYS A 114 -21.41 24.53 -10.53
N ILE A 115 -20.46 24.91 -9.67
CA ILE A 115 -19.88 26.27 -9.62
C ILE A 115 -18.45 26.32 -10.16
N GLY A 116 -18.01 25.27 -10.88
CA GLY A 116 -16.68 25.21 -11.50
C GLY A 116 -15.54 24.90 -10.54
N LEU A 117 -15.85 24.39 -9.35
CA LEU A 117 -14.87 23.94 -8.37
C LEU A 117 -14.71 22.41 -8.40
N PRO A 118 -13.54 21.87 -8.01
CA PRO A 118 -13.28 20.43 -8.07
C PRO A 118 -14.12 19.65 -7.05
N ILE A 119 -14.13 18.33 -7.20
CA ILE A 119 -14.71 17.44 -6.19
C ILE A 119 -13.91 17.58 -4.89
N VAL A 120 -14.61 17.73 -3.77
CA VAL A 120 -13.96 17.91 -2.47
C VAL A 120 -14.15 16.66 -1.63
N GLN A 121 -13.05 16.09 -1.15
CA GLN A 121 -13.05 15.10 -0.08
C GLN A 121 -13.09 15.82 1.26
N VAL A 122 -14.05 15.46 2.10
CA VAL A 122 -14.18 15.98 3.46
C VAL A 122 -13.54 15.00 4.44
N ASP A 123 -12.43 15.41 5.04
CA ASP A 123 -11.81 14.72 6.17
C ASP A 123 -11.93 15.61 7.44
N PRO A 124 -12.69 15.19 8.46
CA PRO A 124 -12.85 15.96 9.69
C PRO A 124 -11.54 16.23 10.46
N LYS A 125 -10.51 15.42 10.23
CA LYS A 125 -9.21 15.50 10.92
C LYS A 125 -8.17 16.26 10.10
N ALA A 126 -8.15 16.06 8.79
CA ALA A 126 -7.14 16.65 7.90
C ALA A 126 -7.63 17.90 7.15
N GLY A 127 -8.93 18.20 7.20
CA GLY A 127 -9.56 19.26 6.43
C GLY A 127 -10.06 18.79 5.07
N ASN A 128 -10.54 19.73 4.27
CA ASN A 128 -11.06 19.46 2.94
C ASN A 128 -9.90 19.32 1.94
N LEU A 129 -9.93 18.26 1.15
CA LEU A 129 -8.93 17.95 0.14
C LEU A 129 -9.54 18.06 -1.26
N ASP A 130 -8.77 18.63 -2.19
CA ASP A 130 -9.10 18.66 -3.61
C ASP A 130 -8.90 17.26 -4.21
N MET A 131 -9.96 16.73 -4.84
CA MET A 131 -9.98 15.45 -5.55
C MET A 131 -10.23 15.62 -7.05
N GLY A 132 -9.75 16.73 -7.62
CA GLY A 132 -9.65 16.96 -9.04
C GLY A 132 -8.68 15.99 -9.73
N LYS A 133 -8.59 16.11 -11.06
CA LYS A 133 -7.85 15.17 -11.90
C LYS A 133 -6.36 15.04 -11.54
N GLU A 134 -5.70 16.16 -11.25
CA GLU A 134 -4.28 16.17 -10.87
C GLU A 134 -4.04 15.39 -9.56
N ALA A 135 -4.86 15.63 -8.54
CA ALA A 135 -4.79 14.89 -7.28
C ALA A 135 -5.04 13.38 -7.48
N GLN A 136 -6.00 13.03 -8.33
CA GLN A 136 -6.28 11.63 -8.67
C GLN A 136 -5.09 10.96 -9.39
N ASP A 137 -4.44 11.66 -10.31
CA ASP A 137 -3.27 11.15 -11.05
C ASP A 137 -2.03 11.04 -10.14
N ASP A 138 -1.85 11.97 -9.21
CA ASP A 138 -0.79 11.90 -8.20
C ASP A 138 -0.98 10.71 -7.27
N ILE A 139 -2.20 10.47 -6.78
CA ILE A 139 -2.53 9.29 -5.97
C ILE A 139 -2.20 8.00 -6.73
N ARG A 140 -2.60 7.89 -8.00
CA ARG A 140 -2.30 6.72 -8.84
C ARG A 140 -0.80 6.51 -9.01
N ARG A 141 -0.05 7.59 -9.28
CA ARG A 141 1.40 7.53 -9.46
C ARG A 141 2.09 7.08 -8.18
N GLU A 142 1.72 7.65 -7.04
CA GLU A 142 2.32 7.32 -5.74
C GLU A 142 2.03 5.87 -5.33
N LEU A 143 0.80 5.40 -5.52
CA LEU A 143 0.43 4.01 -5.27
C LEU A 143 1.16 3.05 -6.21
N GLY A 144 1.29 3.40 -7.48
CA GLY A 144 2.06 2.63 -8.46
C GLY A 144 3.54 2.52 -8.06
N GLN A 145 4.15 3.63 -7.62
CA GLN A 145 5.52 3.62 -7.14
C GLN A 145 5.67 2.74 -5.89
N LEU A 146 4.74 2.81 -4.93
CA LEU A 146 4.76 1.94 -3.76
C LEU A 146 4.66 0.45 -4.16
N GLY A 147 3.85 0.16 -5.18
CA GLY A 147 3.74 -1.17 -5.78
C GLY A 147 5.06 -1.69 -6.39
N LEU A 148 5.83 -0.81 -7.04
CA LEU A 148 7.16 -1.15 -7.52
C LEU A 148 8.12 -1.41 -6.36
N ASP A 149 8.12 -0.56 -5.34
CA ASP A 149 9.05 -0.66 -4.22
C ASP A 149 8.82 -1.96 -3.41
N ILE A 150 7.57 -2.34 -3.14
CA ILE A 150 7.27 -3.63 -2.48
C ILE A 150 7.63 -4.83 -3.37
N SER A 151 7.58 -4.68 -4.69
CA SER A 151 8.00 -5.74 -5.61
C SER A 151 9.51 -5.96 -5.54
N PHE A 152 10.30 -4.89 -5.50
CA PHE A 152 11.75 -4.98 -5.33
C PHE A 152 12.10 -5.62 -3.97
N ALA A 153 11.44 -5.19 -2.90
CA ALA A 153 11.61 -5.79 -1.58
C ALA A 153 11.28 -7.29 -1.61
N TYR A 154 10.15 -7.67 -2.20
CA TYR A 154 9.78 -9.08 -2.36
C TYR A 154 10.83 -9.88 -3.14
N THR A 155 11.35 -9.36 -4.25
CA THR A 155 12.42 -10.00 -5.02
C THR A 155 13.67 -10.22 -4.16
N GLN A 156 14.04 -9.23 -3.33
CA GLN A 156 15.15 -9.39 -2.39
C GLN A 156 14.88 -10.50 -1.37
N VAL A 157 13.67 -10.54 -0.79
CA VAL A 157 13.27 -11.60 0.16
C VAL A 157 13.35 -12.99 -0.49
N VAL A 158 12.92 -13.14 -1.74
CA VAL A 158 13.06 -14.40 -2.48
C VAL A 158 14.53 -14.79 -2.61
N HIS A 159 15.41 -13.85 -2.97
CA HIS A 159 16.83 -14.12 -3.09
C HIS A 159 17.48 -14.53 -1.77
N ASP A 160 17.07 -13.92 -0.67
CA ASP A 160 17.57 -14.23 0.67
C ASP A 160 17.04 -15.61 1.14
N TYR A 161 15.77 -15.91 0.91
CA TYR A 161 15.17 -17.22 1.17
C TYR A 161 15.89 -18.35 0.40
N MET A 162 16.13 -18.16 -0.89
CA MET A 162 16.82 -19.16 -1.73
C MET A 162 18.27 -19.39 -1.29
N ALA A 163 18.96 -18.34 -0.85
CA ALA A 163 20.30 -18.47 -0.30
C ALA A 163 20.30 -19.24 1.02
N SER A 164 19.34 -18.95 1.92
CA SER A 164 19.24 -19.61 3.22
C SER A 164 18.81 -21.08 3.13
N SER A 165 18.03 -21.46 2.12
CA SER A 165 17.57 -22.84 1.91
C SER A 165 18.59 -23.72 1.17
N SER A 166 19.65 -23.13 0.61
CA SER A 166 20.73 -23.84 -0.08
C SER A 166 21.98 -24.06 0.78
N ALA A 167 21.98 -23.57 2.03
CA ALA A 167 23.05 -23.69 3.00
C ALA A 167 22.75 -24.82 4.01
#